data_AF-A0A5M9MTT0-F1
#
_entry.id   AF-A0A5M9MTT0-F1
#
_cell.length_a   1.000
_cell.length_b   1.000
_cell.length_c   1.000
_cell.angle_alpha   90.00
_cell.angle_beta   90.00
_cell.angle_gamma   90.00
#
_symmetry.space_group_name_H-M   'P 1'
#
loop_
_entity.id
_entity.type
_entity.pdbx_description
1 polymer ?
#
loop_
_entity_poly.entity_id
_entity_poly.type
_entity_poly.pdbx_seq_one_letter_code
_entity_poly.pdbx_strand_id
1 'polypeptide(L)'
;MSHYNRIFLAGDAVHTHSPKAGQGMNVSMQDTYNLGWKLACVLKETINPKILRTYQEERLPVSERLLYFDKRVCHGLCSCSKGQDAFDLDYKLALEEENTSASGLAVAYQPNLIITSSSNTHRITRNRRDSGICLSKDTYELAKNIRVGSRLSSEVILRQCDSEPIHLHKLLASTGNWNLIVFGGNILDHVQATRITTLAAALSSDSSTIHRANITAAEHSVGLFNIYLVHSAPRDDVDVWRLPELFRPVVNPAGMDFRRVYADNKLLHTESGNAYKAYGVGPEGCLVLVRPDQHVSFIGGLDEFISLDSFLKTFMLL
;
A
#
# COMPACT_ATOMS: atom_id res chain seq x y z
N MET A 1 6.22 -6.65 -19.71
CA MET A 1 5.38 -7.66 -20.41
C MET A 1 5.72 -9.05 -19.85
N SER A 2 4.78 -9.99 -19.86
CA SER A 2 5.01 -11.37 -19.40
C SER A 2 4.54 -12.40 -20.43
N HIS A 3 5.27 -13.50 -20.57
CA HIS A 3 4.89 -14.64 -21.39
C HIS A 3 4.68 -15.87 -20.48
N TYR A 4 3.46 -16.42 -20.51
CA TYR A 4 2.99 -17.52 -19.66
C TYR A 4 3.27 -17.37 -18.15
N ASN A 5 3.44 -16.13 -17.65
CA ASN A 5 3.88 -15.85 -16.27
C ASN A 5 5.18 -16.59 -15.87
N ARG A 6 6.07 -16.86 -16.84
CA ARG A 6 7.38 -17.50 -16.62
C ARG A 6 8.54 -16.66 -17.12
N ILE A 7 8.35 -15.98 -18.25
CA ILE A 7 9.34 -15.06 -18.83
C ILE A 7 8.79 -13.65 -18.64
N PHE A 8 9.58 -12.79 -18.00
CA PHE A 8 9.20 -11.42 -17.71
C PHE A 8 10.21 -10.46 -18.35
N LEU A 9 9.69 -9.41 -18.99
CA LEU A 9 10.46 -8.30 -19.51
C LEU A 9 10.08 -7.05 -18.70
N ALA A 10 11.09 -6.25 -18.34
CA ALA A 10 10.97 -5.04 -17.54
C ALA A 10 11.89 -3.94 -18.09
N GLY A 11 11.54 -2.67 -17.80
CA GLY A 11 12.31 -1.51 -18.21
C GLY A 11 12.41 -1.30 -19.71
N ASP A 12 13.57 -0.82 -20.18
CA ASP A 12 13.84 -0.49 -21.59
C ASP A 12 13.60 -1.65 -22.58
N ALA A 13 13.60 -2.90 -22.10
CA ALA A 13 13.23 -4.05 -22.91
C ALA A 13 11.74 -4.07 -23.34
N VAL A 14 10.90 -3.27 -22.69
CA VAL A 14 9.44 -3.20 -22.92
C VAL A 14 8.99 -1.82 -23.33
N HIS A 15 9.63 -0.78 -22.80
CA HIS A 15 9.23 0.59 -23.05
C HIS A 15 10.47 1.48 -23.17
N THR A 16 10.59 2.17 -24.30
CA THR A 16 11.66 3.14 -24.54
C THR A 16 11.04 4.49 -24.80
N HIS A 17 11.55 5.51 -24.14
CA HIS A 17 10.99 6.86 -24.18
C HIS A 17 12.08 7.89 -24.38
N SER A 18 11.65 9.09 -24.80
CA SER A 18 12.53 10.24 -24.87
C SER A 18 13.17 10.54 -23.51
N PRO A 19 14.46 10.94 -23.46
CA PRO A 19 15.13 11.31 -22.21
C PRO A 19 14.59 12.61 -21.60
N LYS A 20 13.71 13.33 -22.30
CA LYS A 20 13.21 14.66 -21.95
C LYS A 20 12.54 14.73 -20.58
N ALA A 21 11.87 13.64 -20.19
CA ALA A 21 11.16 13.53 -18.91
C ALA A 21 12.03 12.95 -17.78
N GLY A 22 13.21 12.39 -18.09
CA GLY A 22 14.06 11.72 -17.09
C GLY A 22 13.43 10.49 -16.41
N GLN A 23 12.34 9.94 -16.95
CA GLN A 23 11.54 8.89 -16.29
C GLN A 23 12.01 7.45 -16.57
N GLY A 24 12.82 7.23 -17.62
CA GLY A 24 13.16 5.87 -18.09
C GLY A 24 13.72 4.96 -16.99
N MET A 25 14.75 5.42 -16.28
CA MET A 25 15.35 4.64 -15.18
C MET A 25 14.37 4.45 -14.00
N ASN A 26 13.64 5.49 -13.61
CA ASN A 26 12.70 5.44 -12.49
C ASN A 26 11.59 4.42 -12.73
N VAL A 27 11.00 4.41 -13.92
CA VAL A 27 9.91 3.51 -14.29
C VAL A 27 10.43 2.08 -14.44
N SER A 28 11.61 1.90 -15.03
CA SER A 28 12.29 0.61 -15.13
C SER A 28 12.59 -0.03 -13.76
N MET A 29 13.07 0.76 -12.81
CA MET A 29 13.28 0.30 -11.43
C MET A 29 11.94 -0.09 -10.78
N GLN A 30 10.87 0.69 -11.00
CA GLN A 30 9.55 0.37 -10.44
C GLN A 30 8.94 -0.92 -11.03
N ASP A 31 9.25 -1.28 -12.29
CA ASP A 31 8.82 -2.56 -12.86
C ASP A 31 9.42 -3.74 -12.10
N THR A 32 10.74 -3.70 -11.88
CA THR A 32 11.44 -4.78 -11.18
C THR A 32 11.16 -4.77 -9.69
N TYR A 33 10.92 -3.60 -9.08
CA TYR A 33 10.45 -3.47 -7.70
C TYR A 33 9.07 -4.12 -7.49
N ASN A 34 8.15 -3.96 -8.45
CA ASN A 34 6.85 -4.61 -8.44
C ASN A 34 6.95 -6.13 -8.62
N LEU A 35 7.84 -6.60 -9.50
CA LEU A 35 7.99 -8.02 -9.82
C LEU A 35 8.79 -8.81 -8.76
N GLY A 36 9.81 -8.19 -8.16
CA GLY A 36 10.81 -8.87 -7.33
C GLY A 36 10.21 -9.57 -6.12
N TRP A 37 9.35 -8.88 -5.36
CA TRP A 37 8.70 -9.48 -4.19
C TRP A 37 7.71 -10.59 -4.58
N LYS A 38 7.01 -10.44 -5.71
CA LYS A 38 6.06 -11.45 -6.22
C LYS A 38 6.79 -12.74 -6.56
N LEU A 39 7.93 -12.63 -7.26
CA LEU A 39 8.78 -13.78 -7.55
C LEU A 39 9.34 -14.41 -6.29
N ALA A 40 9.84 -13.61 -5.34
CA ALA A 40 10.39 -14.11 -4.09
C ALA A 40 9.34 -14.92 -3.30
N CYS A 41 8.12 -14.40 -3.14
CA CYS A 41 7.05 -15.12 -2.45
C CYS A 41 6.62 -16.40 -3.16
N VAL A 42 6.57 -16.40 -4.50
CA VAL A 42 6.21 -17.60 -5.27
C VAL A 42 7.31 -18.67 -5.20
N LEU A 43 8.58 -18.27 -5.31
CA LEU A 43 9.72 -19.19 -5.20
C LEU A 43 9.89 -19.77 -3.79
N LYS A 44 9.42 -19.06 -2.77
CA LYS A 44 9.38 -19.53 -1.37
C LYS A 44 8.06 -20.19 -0.99
N GLU A 45 7.19 -20.43 -1.97
CA GLU A 45 5.90 -21.12 -1.79
C GLU A 45 4.98 -20.49 -0.72
N THR A 46 5.15 -19.19 -0.45
CA THR A 46 4.29 -18.46 0.51
C THR A 46 3.03 -17.91 -0.14
N ILE A 47 3.08 -17.66 -1.46
CA ILE A 47 1.98 -17.06 -2.23
C ILE A 47 1.75 -17.86 -3.52
N ASN A 48 0.49 -17.95 -3.92
CA ASN A 48 0.06 -18.68 -5.11
C ASN A 48 0.68 -18.06 -6.39
N PRO A 49 1.25 -18.88 -7.30
CA PRO A 49 1.82 -18.40 -8.57
C PRO A 49 0.90 -17.53 -9.43
N LYS A 50 -0.43 -17.63 -9.24
CA LYS A 50 -1.42 -16.76 -9.89
C LYS A 50 -1.15 -15.27 -9.67
N ILE A 51 -0.45 -14.88 -8.59
CA ILE A 51 -0.08 -13.48 -8.34
C ILE A 51 0.79 -12.89 -9.45
N LEU A 52 1.59 -13.71 -10.15
CA LEU A 52 2.52 -13.21 -11.17
C LEU A 52 1.82 -12.55 -12.36
N ARG A 53 0.56 -12.91 -12.65
CA ARG A 53 -0.24 -12.24 -13.70
C ARG A 53 -0.44 -10.75 -13.41
N THR A 54 -0.49 -10.39 -12.12
CA THR A 54 -0.74 -9.00 -11.69
C THR A 54 0.40 -8.07 -12.08
N TYR A 55 1.61 -8.59 -12.31
CA TYR A 55 2.72 -7.76 -12.81
C TYR A 55 2.35 -7.08 -14.13
N GLN A 56 1.81 -7.84 -15.09
CA GLN A 56 1.41 -7.27 -16.37
C GLN A 56 0.16 -6.40 -16.23
N GLU A 57 -0.83 -6.83 -15.45
CA GLU A 57 -2.07 -6.05 -15.19
C GLU A 57 -1.75 -4.67 -14.57
N GLU A 58 -0.71 -4.59 -13.75
CA GLU A 58 -0.31 -3.36 -13.06
C GLU A 58 0.65 -2.49 -13.89
N ARG A 59 1.67 -3.09 -14.52
CA ARG A 59 2.77 -2.33 -15.14
C ARG A 59 2.55 -1.99 -16.61
N LEU A 60 1.74 -2.78 -17.33
CA LEU A 60 1.45 -2.50 -18.73
C LEU A 60 0.70 -1.16 -18.91
N PRO A 61 -0.38 -0.85 -18.17
CA PRO A 61 -1.08 0.43 -18.32
C PRO A 61 -0.22 1.63 -17.95
N VAL A 62 0.71 1.48 -17.00
CA VAL A 62 1.67 2.54 -16.63
C VAL A 62 2.62 2.82 -17.79
N SER A 63 3.12 1.77 -18.44
CA SER A 63 4.01 1.89 -19.61
C SER A 63 3.28 2.52 -20.80
N GLU A 64 2.04 2.13 -21.06
CA GLU A 64 1.21 2.72 -22.14
C GLU A 64 0.92 4.20 -21.90
N ARG A 65 0.61 4.59 -20.65
CA ARG A 65 0.40 5.99 -20.29
C ARG A 65 1.68 6.82 -20.50
N LEU A 66 2.83 6.27 -20.13
CA LEU A 66 4.12 6.92 -20.36
C LEU A 66 4.43 7.09 -21.84
N LEU A 67 4.10 6.09 -22.68
CA LEU A 67 4.29 6.16 -24.14
C LEU A 67 3.42 7.25 -24.76
N TYR A 68 2.15 7.32 -24.34
CA TYR A 68 1.22 8.32 -24.82
C TYR A 68 1.65 9.74 -24.43
N PHE A 69 2.10 9.89 -23.18
CA PHE A 69 2.65 11.13 -22.67
C PHE A 69 3.89 11.59 -23.46
N ASP A 70 4.87 10.71 -23.62
CA ASP A 70 6.11 11.02 -24.35
C ASP A 70 5.85 11.42 -25.81
N LYS A 71 4.88 10.77 -26.45
CA LYS A 71 4.44 11.11 -27.82
C LYS A 71 3.90 12.54 -27.89
N ARG A 72 3.09 12.98 -26.92
CA ARG A 72 2.53 14.35 -26.88
C ARG A 72 3.62 15.40 -26.66
N VAL A 73 4.54 15.15 -25.72
CA VAL A 73 5.67 16.04 -25.44
C VAL A 73 6.60 16.17 -26.65
N CYS A 74 6.93 15.04 -27.30
CA CYS A 74 7.76 15.05 -28.51
C CYS A 74 7.07 15.76 -29.67
N HIS A 75 5.77 15.56 -29.88
CA HIS A 75 4.99 16.25 -30.91
C HIS A 75 5.02 17.77 -30.71
N GLY A 76 4.74 18.25 -29.49
CA GLY A 76 4.78 19.68 -29.17
C GLY A 76 6.15 20.31 -29.42
N LEU A 77 7.22 19.68 -28.92
CA LEU A 77 8.59 20.18 -29.07
C LEU A 77 9.07 20.24 -30.52
N CYS A 78 8.79 19.21 -31.32
CA CYS A 78 9.18 19.20 -32.74
C CYS A 78 8.36 20.19 -33.57
N SER A 79 7.15 20.53 -33.12
CA SER A 79 6.28 21.52 -33.78
C SER A 79 6.70 22.96 -33.48
N CYS A 80 7.32 23.23 -32.32
CA CYS A 80 7.87 24.55 -31.97
C CYS A 80 8.94 25.07 -32.96
N SER A 81 9.62 24.19 -33.71
CA SER A 81 10.61 24.60 -34.72
C SER A 81 10.02 25.19 -36.01
N LYS A 82 8.69 25.15 -36.19
CA LYS A 82 8.02 25.61 -37.43
C LYS A 82 7.29 26.96 -37.34
N GLY A 83 7.59 27.78 -36.33
CA GLY A 83 7.16 29.19 -36.31
C GLY A 83 5.65 29.43 -36.19
N GLN A 84 4.88 28.45 -35.72
CA GLN A 84 3.49 28.66 -35.30
C GLN A 84 3.47 28.95 -33.80
N ASP A 85 3.20 30.21 -33.44
CA ASP A 85 3.06 30.76 -32.07
C ASP A 85 1.84 30.23 -31.29
N ALA A 86 1.40 29.00 -31.59
CA ALA A 86 0.52 28.27 -30.70
C ALA A 86 1.41 27.33 -29.89
N PHE A 87 1.71 27.68 -28.64
CA PHE A 87 1.94 26.62 -27.66
C PHE A 87 0.73 25.71 -27.74
N ASP A 88 0.90 24.55 -28.38
CA ASP A 88 -0.14 23.55 -28.51
C ASP A 88 -0.69 23.31 -27.10
N LEU A 89 -1.98 23.60 -26.90
CA LEU A 89 -2.62 23.48 -25.58
C LEU A 89 -2.37 22.06 -25.03
N ASP A 90 -2.30 21.09 -25.94
CA ASP A 90 -1.98 19.70 -25.65
C ASP A 90 -0.58 19.51 -25.06
N TYR A 91 0.43 20.25 -25.53
CA TYR A 91 1.79 20.23 -25.00
C TYR A 91 1.86 20.82 -23.58
N LYS A 92 1.19 21.95 -23.34
CA LYS A 92 1.14 22.57 -21.99
C LYS A 92 0.45 21.64 -20.99
N LEU A 93 -0.69 21.07 -21.36
CA LEU A 93 -1.41 20.10 -20.54
C LEU A 93 -0.58 18.84 -20.28
N ALA A 94 0.19 18.38 -21.27
CA ALA A 94 1.09 17.25 -21.08
C ALA A 94 2.15 17.59 -20.02
N LEU A 95 2.82 18.74 -20.10
CA LEU A 95 3.81 19.15 -19.10
C LEU A 95 3.24 19.31 -17.68
N GLU A 96 2.01 19.78 -17.55
CA GLU A 96 1.32 19.85 -16.24
C GLU A 96 1.01 18.45 -15.69
N GLU A 97 0.56 17.53 -16.55
CA GLU A 97 0.38 16.11 -16.21
C GLU A 97 1.72 15.43 -15.85
N GLU A 98 2.81 15.83 -16.51
CA GLU A 98 4.16 15.36 -16.21
C GLU A 98 4.59 15.81 -14.82
N ASN A 99 4.50 17.09 -14.50
CA ASN A 99 4.95 17.61 -13.21
C ASN A 99 4.23 16.94 -12.03
N THR A 100 3.00 16.47 -12.24
CA THR A 100 2.26 15.70 -11.25
C THR A 100 2.64 14.21 -11.25
N SER A 101 2.92 13.61 -12.42
CA SER A 101 3.19 12.18 -12.58
C SER A 101 4.68 11.79 -12.48
N ALA A 102 5.60 12.71 -12.69
CA ALA A 102 7.06 12.50 -12.76
C ALA A 102 7.64 12.07 -11.41
N SER A 103 6.97 12.40 -10.31
CA SER A 103 7.29 11.89 -8.98
C SER A 103 7.16 10.36 -8.87
N GLY A 104 6.43 9.71 -9.80
CA GLY A 104 6.10 8.29 -9.74
C GLY A 104 5.07 7.93 -8.65
N LEU A 105 4.62 8.91 -7.86
CA LEU A 105 3.70 8.73 -6.74
C LEU A 105 2.23 8.68 -7.18
N ALA A 106 1.93 9.19 -8.38
CA ALA A 106 0.57 9.27 -8.93
C ALA A 106 0.04 7.93 -9.47
N VAL A 107 0.86 6.86 -9.48
CA VAL A 107 0.44 5.54 -9.95
C VAL A 107 -0.59 4.96 -9.00
N ALA A 108 -1.77 4.66 -9.54
CA ALA A 108 -2.84 3.95 -8.85
C ALA A 108 -3.26 2.75 -9.69
N TYR A 109 -2.96 1.56 -9.19
CA TYR A 109 -3.31 0.31 -9.84
C TYR A 109 -4.82 0.03 -9.76
N GLN A 110 -5.35 -0.58 -10.82
CA GLN A 110 -6.74 -1.00 -10.86
C GLN A 110 -6.98 -2.24 -9.99
N PRO A 111 -8.22 -2.48 -9.55
CA PRO A 111 -8.58 -3.69 -8.82
C PRO A 111 -8.14 -4.96 -9.56
N ASN A 112 -7.49 -5.87 -8.84
CA ASN A 112 -6.98 -7.13 -9.36
C ASN A 112 -6.94 -8.17 -8.22
N LEU A 113 -6.21 -9.28 -8.40
CA LEU A 113 -6.12 -10.34 -7.39
C LEU A 113 -5.62 -9.84 -6.01
N ILE A 114 -4.76 -8.83 -6.00
CA ILE A 114 -4.07 -8.32 -4.80
C ILE A 114 -4.44 -6.87 -4.47
N ILE A 115 -5.50 -6.35 -5.09
CA ILE A 115 -6.02 -5.00 -4.87
C ILE A 115 -7.54 -5.08 -4.85
N THR A 116 -8.14 -4.73 -3.72
CA THR A 116 -9.60 -4.79 -3.57
C THR A 116 -10.32 -3.77 -4.46
N SER A 117 -11.53 -4.14 -4.88
CA SER A 117 -12.43 -3.23 -5.58
C SER A 117 -13.04 -2.24 -4.58
N SER A 118 -12.79 -0.95 -4.76
CA SER A 118 -13.57 0.07 -4.04
C SER A 118 -14.98 0.12 -4.63
N SER A 119 -16.00 0.12 -3.78
CA SER A 119 -17.44 0.10 -4.13
C SER A 119 -17.89 1.22 -5.08
N ASN A 120 -17.07 2.24 -5.34
CA ASN A 120 -17.46 3.45 -6.07
C ASN A 120 -17.00 3.58 -7.53
N THR A 121 -16.32 2.60 -8.12
CA THR A 121 -15.94 2.68 -9.57
C THR A 121 -17.01 2.19 -10.54
N HIS A 122 -18.22 1.84 -10.09
CA HIS A 122 -19.36 1.51 -10.96
C HIS A 122 -20.23 2.72 -11.33
N ARG A 123 -19.63 3.72 -12.00
CA ARG A 123 -20.35 4.57 -12.97
C ARG A 123 -19.46 4.78 -14.19
N ILE A 124 -19.25 3.73 -14.97
CA ILE A 124 -19.24 3.68 -16.45
C ILE A 124 -18.74 2.28 -16.87
N THR A 125 -19.49 1.62 -17.75
CA THR A 125 -19.32 0.27 -18.34
C THR A 125 -19.79 -0.94 -17.50
N ARG A 126 -21.11 -1.18 -17.55
CA ARG A 126 -21.69 -2.52 -17.45
C ARG A 126 -21.12 -3.38 -18.59
N ASN A 127 -20.24 -4.32 -18.27
CA ASN A 127 -20.22 -5.70 -18.80
C ASN A 127 -18.85 -6.36 -18.52
N ARG A 128 -18.71 -7.01 -17.36
CA ARG A 128 -17.92 -8.23 -17.20
C ARG A 128 -18.24 -8.89 -15.87
N ARG A 129 -18.27 -10.22 -15.89
CA ARG A 129 -18.55 -11.10 -14.74
C ARG A 129 -17.34 -11.12 -13.80
N ASP A 130 -17.09 -10.02 -13.08
CA ASP A 130 -16.02 -10.01 -12.08
C ASP A 130 -16.56 -10.44 -10.73
N SER A 131 -16.07 -11.60 -10.29
CA SER A 131 -16.23 -12.18 -8.96
C SER A 131 -15.26 -11.50 -7.98
N GLY A 132 -15.37 -10.17 -7.88
CA GLY A 132 -14.63 -9.38 -6.90
C GLY A 132 -15.32 -9.43 -5.53
N ILE A 133 -14.54 -9.59 -4.46
CA ILE A 133 -15.04 -9.38 -3.09
C ILE A 133 -15.37 -7.88 -2.95
N CYS A 134 -16.66 -7.56 -2.83
CA CYS A 134 -17.13 -6.20 -2.56
C CYS A 134 -17.10 -5.98 -1.04
N LEU A 135 -16.34 -4.98 -0.57
CA LEU A 135 -16.30 -4.60 0.85
C LEU A 135 -17.56 -3.82 1.25
N SER A 136 -18.05 -4.06 2.46
CA SER A 136 -19.43 -3.77 2.91
C SER A 136 -19.63 -2.47 3.70
N LYS A 137 -18.65 -1.57 3.73
CA LYS A 137 -18.81 -0.16 4.12
C LYS A 137 -18.04 0.67 3.12
N ASP A 138 -18.50 1.90 2.85
CA ASP A 138 -17.84 2.78 1.91
C ASP A 138 -16.40 3.02 2.38
N THR A 139 -15.47 2.29 1.79
CA THR A 139 -14.02 2.36 2.05
C THR A 139 -13.51 3.80 2.04
N TYR A 140 -14.19 4.66 1.27
CA TYR A 140 -13.97 6.09 1.17
C TYR A 140 -14.26 6.87 2.46
N GLU A 141 -15.23 6.44 3.27
CA GLU A 141 -15.57 7.11 4.53
C GLU A 141 -14.51 6.89 5.62
N LEU A 142 -13.88 5.70 5.63
CA LEU A 142 -12.92 5.29 6.65
C LEU A 142 -11.53 5.93 6.50
N ALA A 143 -11.10 6.23 5.27
CA ALA A 143 -9.80 6.84 4.97
C ALA A 143 -9.85 7.65 3.67
N LYS A 144 -10.38 8.88 3.76
CA LYS A 144 -10.73 9.71 2.58
C LYS A 144 -9.57 9.99 1.63
N ASN A 145 -8.36 10.11 2.17
CA ASN A 145 -7.19 10.51 1.40
C ASN A 145 -6.28 9.32 1.05
N ILE A 146 -6.62 8.09 1.49
CA ILE A 146 -5.90 6.89 1.09
C ILE A 146 -6.63 6.26 -0.10
N ARG A 147 -5.99 6.29 -1.26
CA ARG A 147 -6.50 5.63 -2.46
C ARG A 147 -6.01 4.18 -2.53
N VAL A 148 -6.94 3.24 -2.59
CA VAL A 148 -6.60 1.82 -2.85
C VAL A 148 -5.89 1.69 -4.20
N GLY A 149 -4.82 0.89 -4.24
CA GLY A 149 -3.97 0.69 -5.41
C GLY A 149 -2.90 1.76 -5.61
N SER A 150 -2.92 2.88 -4.87
CA SER A 150 -1.82 3.85 -4.89
C SER A 150 -0.76 3.52 -3.84
N ARG A 151 0.41 4.13 -4.01
CA ARG A 151 1.42 4.17 -2.94
C ARG A 151 0.85 4.93 -1.74
N LEU A 152 1.12 4.46 -0.53
CA LEU A 152 0.72 5.16 0.68
C LEU A 152 1.53 6.47 0.82
N SER A 153 0.92 7.59 1.22
CA SER A 153 1.71 8.80 1.58
C SER A 153 2.51 8.55 2.86
N SER A 154 3.66 9.20 3.04
CA SER A 154 4.44 9.06 4.27
C SER A 154 4.16 10.20 5.24
N GLU A 155 3.53 9.90 6.37
CA GLU A 155 3.32 10.86 7.45
C GLU A 155 4.30 10.62 8.61
N VAL A 156 4.51 11.63 9.45
CA VAL A 156 5.36 11.51 10.65
C VAL A 156 4.50 11.07 11.84
N ILE A 157 4.87 9.93 12.42
CA ILE A 157 4.25 9.36 13.62
C ILE A 157 5.30 9.20 14.73
N LEU A 158 4.85 9.17 15.98
CA LEU A 158 5.75 9.01 17.12
C LEU A 158 5.76 7.55 17.57
N ARG A 159 6.93 6.97 17.80
CA ARG A 159 7.01 5.63 18.39
C ARG A 159 6.58 5.70 19.86
N GLN A 160 5.74 4.76 20.30
CA GLN A 160 5.13 4.81 21.63
C GLN A 160 6.15 4.72 22.78
N CYS A 161 7.23 3.94 22.61
CA CYS A 161 8.18 3.67 23.70
C CYS A 161 9.19 4.79 23.97
N ASP A 162 9.62 5.54 22.96
CA ASP A 162 10.71 6.53 23.07
C ASP A 162 10.36 7.91 22.51
N SER A 163 9.15 8.09 21.97
CA SER A 163 8.70 9.33 21.33
C SER A 163 9.51 9.73 20.09
N GLU A 164 10.26 8.81 19.49
CA GLU A 164 11.04 9.09 18.29
C GLU A 164 10.10 9.43 17.11
N PRO A 165 10.24 10.61 16.47
CA PRO A 165 9.48 10.95 15.27
C PRO A 165 10.02 10.19 14.06
N ILE A 166 9.14 9.41 13.43
CA ILE A 166 9.49 8.50 12.34
C ILE A 166 8.51 8.71 11.19
N HIS A 167 9.05 8.84 9.97
CA HIS A 167 8.26 8.74 8.77
C HIS A 167 7.71 7.32 8.60
N LEU A 168 6.40 7.17 8.43
CA LEU A 168 5.72 5.88 8.30
C LEU A 168 6.39 4.96 7.27
N HIS A 169 6.90 5.49 6.15
CA HIS A 169 7.59 4.68 5.13
C HIS A 169 8.84 3.98 5.63
N LYS A 170 9.50 4.45 6.70
CA LYS A 170 10.62 3.74 7.32
C LYS A 170 10.20 2.40 7.90
N LEU A 171 8.92 2.23 8.26
CA LEU A 171 8.36 0.96 8.72
C LEU A 171 8.11 -0.01 7.57
N LEU A 172 7.95 0.51 6.36
CA LEU A 172 7.58 -0.22 5.15
C LEU A 172 8.82 -0.61 4.36
N ALA A 173 9.80 -1.20 5.03
CA ALA A 173 11.03 -1.66 4.40
C ALA A 173 10.77 -2.77 3.38
N SER A 174 11.44 -2.70 2.24
CA SER A 174 11.28 -3.59 1.07
C SER A 174 11.85 -5.00 1.31
N THR A 175 11.31 -5.70 2.30
CA THR A 175 11.78 -7.02 2.75
C THR A 175 11.04 -8.19 2.09
N GLY A 176 10.03 -7.91 1.25
CA GLY A 176 9.09 -8.91 0.75
C GLY A 176 7.93 -9.21 1.71
N ASN A 177 7.87 -8.51 2.85
CA ASN A 177 6.83 -8.66 3.86
C ASN A 177 5.69 -7.67 3.63
N TRP A 178 4.47 -8.14 3.88
CA TRP A 178 3.26 -7.34 3.92
C TRP A 178 3.19 -6.57 5.23
N ASN A 179 2.52 -5.43 5.21
CA ASN A 179 2.42 -4.54 6.36
C ASN A 179 0.95 -4.19 6.59
N LEU A 180 0.39 -4.65 7.71
CA LEU A 180 -0.95 -4.30 8.17
C LEU A 180 -0.82 -3.15 9.17
N ILE A 181 -1.36 -1.99 8.79
CA ILE A 181 -1.41 -0.81 9.66
C ILE A 181 -2.83 -0.74 10.24
N VAL A 182 -2.93 -0.82 11.56
CA VAL A 182 -4.16 -0.71 12.32
C VAL A 182 -4.25 0.70 12.87
N PHE A 183 -5.13 1.53 12.33
CA PHE A 183 -5.47 2.83 12.91
C PHE A 183 -6.50 2.60 14.01
N GLY A 184 -6.07 2.59 15.27
CA GLY A 184 -6.89 2.15 16.40
C GLY A 184 -7.79 3.23 17.03
N GLY A 185 -7.89 4.40 16.41
CA GLY A 185 -8.54 5.58 17.00
C GLY A 185 -8.01 5.94 18.39
N ASN A 186 -8.89 6.46 19.25
CA ASN A 186 -8.56 6.77 20.63
C ASN A 186 -8.70 5.51 21.50
N ILE A 187 -7.58 4.83 21.76
CA ILE A 187 -7.53 3.58 22.53
C ILE A 187 -7.74 3.74 24.05
N LEU A 188 -7.86 4.98 24.57
CA LEU A 188 -8.28 5.20 25.96
C LEU A 188 -9.78 5.00 26.15
N ASP A 189 -10.56 5.12 25.06
CA ASP A 189 -11.97 4.77 25.09
C ASP A 189 -12.12 3.25 25.21
N HIS A 190 -12.87 2.82 26.21
CA HIS A 190 -13.12 1.40 26.50
C HIS A 190 -13.74 0.67 25.29
N VAL A 191 -14.60 1.35 24.52
CA VAL A 191 -15.22 0.75 23.33
C VAL A 191 -14.15 0.44 22.27
N GLN A 192 -13.27 1.40 21.99
CA GLN A 192 -12.19 1.23 21.03
C GLN A 192 -11.14 0.22 21.50
N ALA A 193 -10.74 0.27 22.77
CA ALA A 193 -9.83 -0.71 23.34
C ALA A 193 -10.36 -2.15 23.21
N THR A 194 -11.66 -2.35 23.40
CA THR A 194 -12.31 -3.66 23.25
C THR A 194 -12.28 -4.13 21.80
N ARG A 195 -12.52 -3.24 20.83
CA ARG A 195 -12.43 -3.55 19.39
C ARG A 195 -11.01 -3.95 18.98
N ILE A 196 -9.99 -3.24 19.46
CA ILE A 196 -8.58 -3.57 19.21
C ILE A 196 -8.20 -4.91 19.84
N THR A 197 -8.68 -5.19 21.05
CA THR A 197 -8.43 -6.48 21.71
C THR A 197 -9.10 -7.62 20.96
N THR A 198 -10.33 -7.43 20.48
CA THR A 198 -11.07 -8.41 19.69
C THR A 198 -10.39 -8.68 18.35
N LEU A 199 -9.96 -7.63 17.66
CA LEU A 199 -9.19 -7.72 16.43
C LEU A 199 -7.87 -8.48 16.66
N ALA A 200 -7.13 -8.15 17.73
CA ALA A 200 -5.86 -8.81 18.03
C ALA A 200 -6.05 -10.31 18.32
N ALA A 201 -7.10 -10.67 19.05
CA ALA A 201 -7.46 -12.07 19.29
C ALA A 201 -7.85 -12.79 17.98
N ALA A 202 -8.63 -12.14 17.11
CA ALA A 202 -9.01 -12.70 15.81
C ALA A 202 -7.79 -12.91 14.89
N LEU A 203 -6.87 -11.94 14.85
CA LEU A 203 -5.65 -12.01 14.04
C LEU A 203 -4.65 -13.04 14.55
N SER A 204 -4.65 -13.33 15.85
CA SER A 204 -3.78 -14.32 16.50
C SER A 204 -4.36 -15.73 16.56
N SER A 205 -5.62 -15.91 16.13
CA SER A 205 -6.28 -17.21 16.09
C SER A 205 -5.67 -18.15 15.04
N ASP A 206 -5.65 -19.45 15.30
CA ASP A 206 -5.18 -20.48 14.35
C ASP A 206 -5.96 -20.49 13.02
N SER A 207 -7.18 -19.97 13.04
CA SER A 207 -8.02 -19.83 11.84
C SER A 207 -7.64 -18.64 10.95
N SER A 208 -6.84 -17.70 11.46
CA SER A 208 -6.41 -16.49 10.76
C SER A 208 -5.38 -16.82 9.68
N THR A 209 -5.63 -16.35 8.46
CA THR A 209 -4.68 -16.42 7.34
C THR A 209 -3.36 -15.73 7.68
N ILE A 210 -3.41 -14.61 8.39
CA ILE A 210 -2.22 -13.85 8.78
C ILE A 210 -1.38 -14.65 9.78
N HIS A 211 -2.01 -15.26 10.78
CA HIS A 211 -1.30 -16.05 11.78
C HIS A 211 -0.62 -17.26 11.12
N ARG A 212 -1.37 -18.00 10.30
CA ARG A 212 -0.83 -19.16 9.58
C ARG A 212 0.26 -18.78 8.60
N ALA A 213 0.09 -17.70 7.83
CA ALA A 213 1.12 -17.21 6.92
C ALA A 213 2.39 -16.85 7.68
N ASN A 214 2.28 -16.22 8.86
CA ASN A 214 3.43 -15.89 9.69
C ASN A 214 4.16 -17.12 10.24
N ILE A 215 3.44 -18.20 10.58
CA ILE A 215 4.05 -19.47 10.98
C ILE A 215 4.80 -20.11 9.80
N THR A 216 4.14 -20.25 8.65
CA THR A 216 4.73 -20.90 7.46
C THR A 216 5.91 -20.12 6.90
N ALA A 217 5.82 -18.78 6.86
CA ALA A 217 6.87 -17.93 6.31
C ALA A 217 8.01 -17.63 7.31
N ALA A 218 7.90 -18.08 8.58
CA ALA A 218 8.94 -17.88 9.59
C ALA A 218 10.31 -18.46 9.15
N GLU A 219 10.29 -19.58 8.42
CA GLU A 219 11.50 -20.23 7.91
C GLU A 219 12.17 -19.46 6.76
N HIS A 220 11.37 -18.72 5.98
CA HIS A 220 11.80 -18.12 4.72
C HIS A 220 12.01 -16.60 4.80
N SER A 221 11.55 -15.94 5.87
CA SER A 221 11.66 -14.50 6.12
C SER A 221 11.05 -13.59 5.04
N VAL A 222 10.24 -14.14 4.13
CA VAL A 222 9.60 -13.45 3.01
C VAL A 222 8.13 -13.84 2.96
N GLY A 223 7.24 -12.87 2.76
CA GLY A 223 5.80 -13.09 2.77
C GLY A 223 5.16 -13.05 4.16
N LEU A 224 5.89 -12.60 5.18
CA LEU A 224 5.36 -12.35 6.52
C LEU A 224 4.44 -11.12 6.51
N PHE A 225 3.60 -11.02 7.52
CA PHE A 225 2.77 -9.87 7.84
C PHE A 225 3.31 -9.18 9.09
N ASN A 226 3.83 -7.97 8.90
CA ASN A 226 4.12 -7.04 9.98
C ASN A 226 2.85 -6.31 10.37
N ILE A 227 2.49 -6.32 11.65
CA ILE A 227 1.30 -5.65 12.15
C ILE A 227 1.74 -4.47 13.00
N TYR A 228 1.22 -3.29 12.70
CA TYR A 228 1.52 -2.04 13.39
C TYR A 228 0.23 -1.40 13.91
N LEU A 229 0.28 -0.86 15.12
CA LEU A 229 -0.80 -0.06 15.70
C LEU A 229 -0.41 1.41 15.65
N VAL A 230 -1.27 2.24 15.07
CA VAL A 230 -1.19 3.70 15.13
C VAL A 230 -2.45 4.19 15.85
N HIS A 231 -2.32 4.92 16.96
CA HIS A 231 -3.46 5.44 17.73
C HIS A 231 -3.45 6.97 17.81
N SER A 232 -4.62 7.56 18.09
CA SER A 232 -4.78 9.01 18.28
C SER A 232 -4.89 9.44 19.75
N ALA A 233 -4.87 8.48 20.69
CA ALA A 233 -4.82 8.77 22.12
C ALA A 233 -3.54 9.55 22.51
N PRO A 234 -3.57 10.37 23.58
CA PRO A 234 -2.36 10.96 24.17
C PRO A 234 -1.33 9.89 24.54
N ARG A 235 -0.12 9.97 23.96
CA ARG A 235 0.99 9.02 24.16
C ARG A 235 1.25 8.72 25.64
N ASP A 236 1.31 9.77 26.46
CA ASP A 236 1.73 9.71 27.87
C ASP A 236 0.72 8.95 28.75
N ASP A 237 -0.54 8.89 28.34
CA ASP A 237 -1.62 8.22 29.08
C ASP A 237 -1.81 6.75 28.66
N VAL A 238 -1.13 6.32 27.58
CA VAL A 238 -1.25 4.97 27.04
C VAL A 238 -0.20 4.05 27.68
N ASP A 239 -0.69 3.14 28.50
CA ASP A 239 0.11 2.05 29.07
C ASP A 239 0.32 0.92 28.05
N VAL A 240 1.56 0.75 27.59
CA VAL A 240 1.95 -0.28 26.61
C VAL A 240 1.67 -1.69 27.12
N TRP A 241 1.72 -1.92 28.43
CA TRP A 241 1.50 -3.24 29.02
C TRP A 241 0.04 -3.71 28.94
N ARG A 242 -0.90 -2.76 28.80
CA ARG A 242 -2.32 -3.06 28.61
C ARG A 242 -2.67 -3.42 27.16
N LEU A 243 -1.74 -3.20 26.23
CA LEU A 243 -1.98 -3.52 24.83
C LEU A 243 -1.90 -5.03 24.58
N PRO A 244 -2.67 -5.55 23.60
CA PRO A 244 -2.61 -6.95 23.21
C PRO A 244 -1.21 -7.41 22.80
N GLU A 245 -0.88 -8.68 23.07
CA GLU A 245 0.44 -9.28 22.78
C GLU A 245 0.85 -9.20 21.32
N LEU A 246 -0.12 -9.17 20.40
CA LEU A 246 0.10 -8.98 18.97
C LEU A 246 0.92 -7.72 18.67
N PHE A 247 0.74 -6.65 19.46
CA PHE A 247 1.45 -5.38 19.29
C PHE A 247 2.67 -5.25 20.20
N ARG A 248 3.02 -6.29 20.95
CA ARG A 248 4.23 -6.36 21.79
C ARG A 248 4.83 -7.76 21.73
N PRO A 249 5.17 -8.26 20.52
CA PRO A 249 5.65 -9.62 20.36
C PRO A 249 7.00 -9.81 21.07
N VAL A 250 7.18 -10.97 21.69
CA VAL A 250 8.43 -11.37 22.32
C VAL A 250 9.32 -12.03 21.26
N VAL A 251 10.46 -11.42 20.96
CA VAL A 251 11.45 -11.94 20.02
C VAL A 251 12.63 -12.49 20.82
N ASN A 252 12.73 -13.80 20.97
CA ASN A 252 13.86 -14.40 21.68
C ASN A 252 15.12 -14.43 20.79
N PRO A 253 16.33 -14.09 21.30
CA PRO A 253 16.66 -13.67 22.67
C PRO A 253 16.60 -12.15 22.91
N ALA A 254 16.21 -11.36 21.90
CA ALA A 254 16.23 -9.89 21.92
C ALA A 254 15.25 -9.24 22.92
N GLY A 255 14.27 -9.99 23.42
CA GLY A 255 13.25 -9.49 24.35
C GLY A 255 12.00 -8.99 23.62
N MET A 256 11.23 -8.11 24.26
CA MET A 256 10.00 -7.56 23.66
C MET A 256 10.31 -6.53 22.57
N ASP A 257 9.63 -6.66 21.44
CA ASP A 257 9.70 -5.68 20.36
C ASP A 257 8.70 -4.54 20.57
N PHE A 258 9.22 -3.37 20.95
CA PHE A 258 8.43 -2.15 21.15
C PHE A 258 8.22 -1.34 19.85
N ARG A 259 8.67 -1.82 18.70
CA ARG A 259 8.59 -1.10 17.41
C ARG A 259 7.29 -1.37 16.64
N ARG A 260 6.24 -1.78 17.34
CA ARG A 260 4.93 -2.11 16.75
C ARG A 260 3.82 -1.10 17.06
N VAL A 261 4.03 -0.22 18.03
CA VAL A 261 3.01 0.75 18.49
C VAL A 261 3.50 2.18 18.28
N TYR A 262 2.63 3.00 17.72
CA TYR A 262 2.87 4.39 17.38
C TYR A 262 1.68 5.27 17.74
N ALA A 263 1.96 6.54 17.98
CA ALA A 263 0.97 7.53 18.34
C ALA A 263 1.00 8.72 17.36
N ASP A 264 -0.19 9.17 16.97
CA ASP A 264 -0.38 10.39 16.19
C ASP A 264 -0.58 11.59 17.13
N ASN A 265 0.46 11.93 17.90
CA ASN A 265 0.47 13.12 18.76
C ASN A 265 1.43 14.17 18.23
N LYS A 266 1.12 15.42 18.56
CA LYS A 266 1.94 16.58 18.20
C LYS A 266 3.07 16.75 19.20
N LEU A 267 4.31 16.81 18.70
CA LEU A 267 5.49 17.13 19.49
C LEU A 267 5.87 18.60 19.30
N LEU A 268 6.45 19.24 20.33
CA LEU A 268 7.05 20.57 20.14
C LEU A 268 8.16 20.49 19.09
N HIS A 269 8.20 21.45 18.17
CA HIS A 269 9.22 21.59 17.12
C HIS A 269 9.27 20.51 16.03
N THR A 270 8.25 19.65 15.92
CA THR A 270 8.17 18.63 14.85
C THR A 270 6.80 18.66 14.16
N GLU A 271 6.73 18.36 12.87
CA GLU A 271 5.47 18.25 12.10
C GLU A 271 4.73 16.92 12.36
N SER A 272 4.77 16.38 13.58
CA SER A 272 4.05 15.16 13.97
C SER A 272 2.60 15.47 14.40
N GLY A 273 1.75 14.44 14.48
CA GLY A 273 0.38 14.58 15.01
C GLY A 273 -0.66 14.97 13.96
N ASN A 274 -0.36 14.73 12.68
CA ASN A 274 -1.26 15.02 11.56
C ASN A 274 -1.61 13.78 10.75
N ALA A 275 -1.17 12.57 11.12
CA ALA A 275 -1.33 11.38 10.28
C ALA A 275 -2.80 11.02 10.03
N TYR A 276 -3.65 11.00 11.08
CA TYR A 276 -5.08 10.73 10.93
C TYR A 276 -5.75 11.76 10.03
N LYS A 277 -5.40 13.05 10.20
CA LYS A 277 -5.94 14.13 9.37
C LYS A 277 -5.46 14.04 7.93
N ALA A 278 -4.18 13.76 7.71
CA ALA A 278 -3.56 13.64 6.38
C ALA A 278 -4.13 12.45 5.61
N TYR A 279 -4.34 11.31 6.27
CA TYR A 279 -4.99 10.14 5.68
C TYR A 279 -6.52 10.24 5.61
N GLY A 280 -7.12 11.20 6.33
CA GLY A 280 -8.56 11.36 6.41
C GLY A 280 -9.25 10.19 7.12
N VAL A 281 -8.59 9.64 8.15
CA VAL A 281 -9.08 8.53 8.97
C VAL A 281 -9.99 9.07 10.07
N GLY A 282 -11.19 8.52 10.19
CA GLY A 282 -12.15 8.90 11.23
C GLY A 282 -11.81 8.34 12.62
N PRO A 283 -12.51 8.78 13.67
CA PRO A 283 -12.28 8.33 15.05
C PRO A 283 -12.54 6.83 15.24
N GLU A 284 -13.38 6.23 14.40
CA GLU A 284 -13.69 4.80 14.38
C GLU A 284 -12.49 3.92 14.03
N GLY A 285 -11.48 4.48 13.37
CA GLY A 285 -10.28 3.75 12.96
C GLY A 285 -10.51 2.81 11.77
N CYS A 286 -9.43 2.31 11.20
CA CYS A 286 -9.48 1.44 10.02
C CYS A 286 -8.25 0.53 9.93
N LEU A 287 -8.38 -0.50 9.10
CA LEU A 287 -7.32 -1.42 8.70
C LEU A 287 -6.81 -1.00 7.33
N VAL A 288 -5.50 -0.83 7.18
CA VAL A 288 -4.86 -0.56 5.90
C VAL A 288 -3.79 -1.62 5.66
N LEU A 289 -4.03 -2.48 4.67
CA LEU A 289 -3.05 -3.46 4.23
C LEU A 289 -2.18 -2.87 3.12
N VAL A 290 -0.88 -2.95 3.33
CA VAL A 290 0.15 -2.40 2.47
C VAL A 290 1.05 -3.53 1.99
N ARG A 291 1.27 -3.56 0.68
CA ARG A 291 2.11 -4.55 -0.01
C ARG A 291 3.60 -4.36 0.30
N PRO A 292 4.44 -5.36 -0.02
CA PRO A 292 5.89 -5.21 0.08
C PRO A 292 6.49 -4.10 -0.80
N ASP A 293 5.82 -3.74 -1.90
CA ASP A 293 6.17 -2.59 -2.76
C ASP A 293 5.55 -1.25 -2.29
N GLN A 294 5.02 -1.26 -1.07
CA GLN A 294 4.37 -0.19 -0.34
C GLN A 294 3.19 0.52 -1.04
N HIS A 295 2.48 -0.22 -1.89
CA HIS A 295 1.15 0.13 -2.40
C HIS A 295 0.04 -0.41 -1.49
N VAL A 296 -1.07 0.31 -1.39
CA VAL A 296 -2.23 -0.08 -0.59
C VAL A 296 -3.05 -1.12 -1.34
N SER A 297 -3.28 -2.30 -0.75
CA SER A 297 -4.06 -3.38 -1.34
C SER A 297 -5.50 -3.45 -0.82
N PHE A 298 -5.71 -3.11 0.45
CA PHE A 298 -6.98 -3.26 1.13
C PHE A 298 -7.16 -2.17 2.19
N ILE A 299 -8.38 -1.68 2.32
CA ILE A 299 -8.81 -0.81 3.42
C ILE A 299 -10.15 -1.36 3.91
N GLY A 300 -10.33 -1.46 5.23
CA GLY A 300 -11.57 -1.95 5.82
C GLY A 300 -11.76 -1.46 7.25
N GLY A 301 -12.94 -1.67 7.82
CA GLY A 301 -13.20 -1.35 9.22
C GLY A 301 -12.45 -2.28 10.19
N LEU A 302 -12.23 -1.86 11.43
CA LEU A 302 -11.60 -2.71 12.47
C LEU A 302 -12.37 -4.02 12.72
N ASP A 303 -13.68 -4.03 12.48
CA ASP A 303 -14.54 -5.20 12.69
C ASP A 303 -14.62 -6.10 11.42
N GLU A 304 -14.07 -5.67 10.29
CA GLU A 304 -14.16 -6.37 8.99
C GLU A 304 -13.03 -7.38 8.75
N PHE A 305 -12.53 -7.99 9.83
CA PHE A 305 -11.42 -8.95 9.75
C PHE A 305 -11.75 -10.18 8.90
N ILE A 306 -13.02 -10.59 8.84
CA ILE A 306 -13.48 -11.70 7.99
C ILE A 306 -13.28 -11.37 6.51
N SER A 307 -13.54 -10.12 6.12
CA SER A 307 -13.35 -9.66 4.74
C SER A 307 -11.86 -9.61 4.37
N LEU A 308 -11.01 -9.15 5.31
CA LEU A 308 -9.55 -9.19 5.16
C LEU A 308 -9.07 -10.63 4.97
N ASP A 309 -9.52 -11.56 5.82
CA ASP A 309 -9.12 -12.96 5.77
C ASP A 309 -9.56 -13.64 4.46
N SER A 310 -10.81 -13.38 4.01
CA SER A 310 -11.32 -13.83 2.72
C SER A 310 -10.49 -13.30 1.55
N PHE A 311 -10.12 -12.02 1.59
CA PHE A 311 -9.26 -11.41 0.58
C PHE A 311 -7.87 -12.08 0.51
N LEU A 312 -7.23 -12.31 1.65
CA LEU A 312 -5.91 -12.95 1.71
C LEU A 312 -5.94 -14.42 1.23
N LYS A 313 -7.01 -15.15 1.54
CA LYS A 313 -7.22 -16.54 1.09
C LYS A 313 -7.24 -16.70 -0.43
N THR A 314 -7.50 -15.64 -1.17
CA THR A 314 -7.52 -15.71 -2.65
C THR A 314 -6.14 -15.92 -3.26
N PHE A 315 -5.06 -15.55 -2.55
CA PHE A 315 -3.70 -15.64 -3.07
C PHE A 315 -2.66 -16.25 -2.12
N MET A 316 -2.92 -16.35 -0.82
CA MET A 316 -1.99 -16.99 0.13
C MET A 316 -1.98 -18.52 -0.04
N LEU A 317 -0.79 -19.14 0.05
CA LEU A 317 -0.65 -20.59 0.16
C LEU A 317 -0.65 -20.92 1.66
N LEU A 318 -1.74 -21.55 2.10
CA LEU A 318 -2.01 -21.82 3.50
C LEU A 318 -2.07 -23.32 3.75
#